data_AF-A0A7V2UB47-F1
#
_entry.id   AF-A0A7V2UB47-F1
#
_cell.length_a   1.000
_cell.length_b   1.000
_cell.length_c   1.000
_cell.angle_alpha   90.00
_cell.angle_beta   90.00
_cell.angle_gamma   90.00
#
_symmetry.space_group_name_H-M   'P 1'
#
loop_
_entity.id
_entity.type
_entity.pdbx_description
1 polymer ?
#
loop_
_entity_poly.entity_id
_entity_poly.type
_entity_poly.pdbx_seq_one_letter_code
_entity_poly.pdbx_strand_id
1 'polypeptide(L)' 'MTPEAEATIRRLMLARNAAGVREVARREGIAKAELDAVLRKILDEQKRVGREDRLGERYDIYTGKYLSLEQWTEQLLRR' A
#
# COMPACT_ATOMS: atom_id res chain seq x y z
N MET A 1 9.15 -10.45 7.54
CA MET A 1 8.45 -9.24 8.05
C MET A 1 7.86 -9.48 9.44
N THR A 2 7.86 -8.48 10.32
CA THR A 2 7.17 -8.55 11.63
C THR A 2 5.66 -8.26 11.47
N PRO A 3 4.79 -8.77 12.36
CA PRO A 3 3.35 -8.48 12.31
C PRO A 3 3.03 -6.98 12.41
N GLU A 4 3.82 -6.25 13.20
CA GLU A 4 3.69 -4.80 13.37
C GLU A 4 4.03 -4.03 12.09
N ALA A 5 5.08 -4.46 11.37
CA ALA A 5 5.44 -3.87 10.09
C ALA A 5 4.33 -4.09 9.04
N GLU A 6 3.77 -5.30 8.95
CA GLU A 6 2.65 -5.60 8.03
C GLU A 6 1.41 -4.75 8.35
N ALA A 7 1.05 -4.64 9.64
CA ALA A 7 -0.07 -3.80 10.08
C ALA A 7 0.15 -2.31 9.76
N THR A 8 1.39 -1.83 9.93
CA THR A 8 1.76 -0.45 9.63
C THR A 8 1.70 -0.19 8.12
N ILE A 9 2.26 -1.08 7.30
CA ILE A 9 2.20 -1.01 5.84
C ILE A 9 0.74 -0.99 5.37
N ARG A 10 -0.12 -1.85 5.92
CA ARG A 10 -1.56 -1.87 5.61
C ARG A 10 -2.22 -0.52 5.85
N ARG A 11 -2.01 0.07 7.02
CA ARG A 11 -2.58 1.39 7.35
C ARG A 11 -2.11 2.47 6.38
N LEU A 12 -0.82 2.48 6.04
CA LEU A 12 -0.22 3.45 5.12
C LEU A 12 -0.71 3.26 3.68
N MET A 13 -0.84 2.02 3.22
CA MET A 13 -1.41 1.67 1.93
C MET A 13 -2.86 2.15 1.82
N LEU A 14 -3.70 1.92 2.83
CA LEU A 14 -5.08 2.42 2.85
C LEU A 14 -5.13 3.97 2.86
N ALA A 15 -4.11 4.63 3.38
CA ALA A 15 -3.96 6.08 3.33
C ALA A 15 -3.27 6.62 2.06
N ARG A 16 -2.92 5.75 1.09
CA ARG A 16 -2.18 6.12 -0.13
C ARG A 16 -0.84 6.82 0.17
N ASN A 17 -0.19 6.41 1.27
CA ASN A 17 1.05 7.03 1.75
C ASN A 17 2.29 6.25 1.28
N ALA A 18 2.81 6.59 0.10
CA ALA A 18 3.93 5.86 -0.51
C ALA A 18 5.25 6.07 0.23
N ALA A 19 5.50 7.28 0.75
CA ALA A 19 6.69 7.56 1.57
C ALA A 19 6.70 6.70 2.83
N GLY A 20 5.58 6.64 3.54
CA GLY A 20 5.48 5.86 4.76
C GLY A 20 5.76 4.39 4.50
N VAL A 21 5.16 3.82 3.43
CA VAL A 21 5.38 2.41 3.08
C VAL A 21 6.86 2.15 2.80
N ARG A 22 7.51 3.01 2.01
CA ARG A 22 8.94 2.88 1.68
C ARG A 22 9.84 3.04 2.90
N GLU A 23 9.52 3.97 3.79
CA GLU A 23 10.30 4.22 5.00
C GLU A 23 10.22 3.03 5.96
N VAL A 24 9.02 2.45 6.15
CA VAL A 24 8.86 1.22 6.94
C VAL A 24 9.65 0.08 6.31
N ALA A 25 9.54 -0.14 4.99
CA ALA A 25 10.29 -1.19 4.32
C ALA A 25 11.81 -1.03 4.47
N ARG A 26 12.31 0.20 4.35
CA ARG A 26 13.72 0.53 4.55
C ARG A 26 14.19 0.27 5.98
N ARG A 27 13.43 0.74 6.98
CA ARG A 27 13.77 0.61 8.40
C ARG A 27 13.81 -0.85 8.85
N GLU A 28 12.87 -1.64 8.36
CA GLU A 28 12.71 -3.05 8.73
C GLU A 28 13.54 -4.00 7.83
N GLY A 29 14.31 -3.48 6.86
CA GLY A 29 15.12 -4.28 5.95
C GLY A 29 14.31 -5.18 5.01
N ILE A 30 13.08 -4.80 4.68
CA ILE A 30 12.16 -5.58 3.84
C ILE A 30 12.62 -5.48 2.38
N ALA A 31 12.85 -6.63 1.75
CA ALA A 31 13.23 -6.70 0.35
C ALA A 31 12.07 -6.24 -0.56
N LYS A 32 12.37 -5.67 -1.73
CA LYS A 32 11.35 -5.21 -2.69
C LYS A 32 10.35 -6.33 -3.04
N ALA A 33 10.82 -7.54 -3.32
CA ALA A 33 9.95 -8.67 -3.64
C ALA A 33 9.01 -9.06 -2.48
N GLU A 34 9.48 -8.97 -1.23
CA GLU A 34 8.66 -9.23 -0.04
C GLU A 34 7.60 -8.12 0.14
N LEU A 35 7.99 -6.85 -0.04
CA LEU A 35 7.06 -5.72 -0.01
C LEU A 35 5.99 -5.85 -1.09
N ASP A 36 6.38 -6.18 -2.32
CA ASP A 36 5.47 -6.36 -3.45
C ASP A 36 4.42 -7.45 -3.17
N ALA A 37 4.86 -8.58 -2.59
CA ALA A 37 3.97 -9.66 -2.19
C ALA A 37 2.95 -9.22 -1.11
N VAL A 38 3.40 -8.45 -0.12
CA VAL A 38 2.52 -7.94 0.95
C VAL A 38 1.52 -6.92 0.43
N LEU A 39 1.95 -5.99 -0.44
CA LEU A 39 1.04 -5.02 -1.06
C LEU A 39 -0.04 -5.70 -1.89
N ARG A 40 0.33 -6.73 -2.67
CA ARG A 40 -0.64 -7.53 -3.45
C ARG A 40 -1.61 -8.29 -2.55
N LYS A 41 -1.11 -8.95 -1.50
CA LYS A 41 -1.95 -9.63 -0.49
C LYS A 41 -2.98 -8.68 0.13
N ILE A 42 -2.55 -7.49 0.56
CA ILE A 42 -3.46 -6.50 1.17
C ILE A 42 -4.50 -6.03 0.15
N LEU A 43 -4.10 -5.78 -1.11
CA LEU A 43 -5.02 -5.40 -2.18
C LEU A 43 -6.08 -6.48 -2.42
N ASP A 44 -5.66 -7.73 -2.56
CA ASP A 44 -6.56 -8.86 -2.81
C ASP A 44 -7.54 -9.08 -1.66
N GLU A 45 -7.08 -8.94 -0.42
CA GLU A 45 -7.96 -8.94 0.75
C GLU A 45 -8.97 -7.79 0.68
N GLN A 46 -8.54 -6.56 0.39
CA GLN A 46 -9.47 -5.43 0.28
C GLN A 46 -10.45 -5.58 -0.88
N LYS A 47 -10.05 -6.19 -2.00
CA LYS A 47 -10.98 -6.49 -3.10
C LYS A 47 -12.06 -7.49 -2.68
N ARG A 48 -11.75 -8.40 -1.76
CA ARG A 48 -12.70 -9.40 -1.24
C ARG A 48 -13.63 -8.87 -0.15
N VAL A 49 -13.11 -8.06 0.79
CA VAL A 49 -13.85 -7.68 2.01
C VAL A 49 -14.03 -6.16 2.19
N GLY A 50 -13.34 -5.36 1.39
CA GLY A 50 -13.35 -3.91 1.49
C GLY A 50 -14.64 -3.30 0.94
N ARG A 51 -14.99 -2.13 1.47
CA ARG A 51 -16.06 -1.28 0.93
C ARG A 51 -15.44 -0.10 0.17
N GLU A 52 -16.29 0.72 -0.43
CA GLU A 52 -15.90 1.88 -1.23
C GLU A 52 -14.96 2.84 -0.48
N ASP A 53 -15.12 2.98 0.84
CA ASP A 53 -14.23 3.78 1.70
C ASP A 53 -12.76 3.34 1.59
N ARG A 54 -12.49 2.04 1.38
CA ARG A 54 -11.14 1.49 1.29
C ARG A 54 -10.64 1.36 -0.14
N LEU A 55 -11.51 0.97 -1.08
CA LEU A 55 -11.16 0.69 -2.47
C LEU A 55 -11.22 1.92 -3.39
N GLY A 56 -12.13 2.84 -3.07
CA GLY A 56 -12.41 4.04 -3.85
C GLY A 56 -11.23 4.99 -3.97
N GLU A 57 -11.42 6.01 -4.78
CA GLU A 57 -10.34 6.94 -5.08
C GLU A 57 -9.98 7.78 -3.86
N ARG A 58 -8.68 7.94 -3.63
CA ARG A 58 -8.14 8.86 -2.63
C ARG A 58 -7.02 9.68 -3.24
N TYR A 59 -6.90 10.91 -2.76
CA TYR A 59 -5.83 11.80 -3.20
C TYR A 59 -4.47 11.22 -2.84
N ASP A 60 -3.60 11.07 -3.84
CA ASP A 60 -2.21 10.71 -3.69
C ASP A 60 -1.33 11.95 -3.91
N ILE A 61 -0.60 12.33 -2.86
CA ILE A 61 0.24 13.54 -2.87
C ILE A 61 1.41 13.44 -3.86
N TYR A 62 1.86 12.22 -4.19
CA TYR A 62 3.01 12.02 -5.07
C TYR A 62 2.67 12.17 -6.55
N THR A 63 1.40 12.04 -6.91
CA THR A 63 0.90 12.20 -8.28
C THR A 63 0.03 13.42 -8.47
N GLY A 64 -0.53 13.97 -7.38
CA GLY A 64 -1.56 15.00 -7.44
C GLY A 64 -2.89 14.48 -8.01
N LYS A 65 -3.12 13.16 -7.98
CA LYS A 65 -4.31 12.52 -8.55
C LYS A 65 -5.09 11.78 -7.49
N TYR A 66 -6.38 11.60 -7.76
CA TYR A 66 -7.22 10.66 -7.05
C TYR A 66 -7.00 9.27 -7.68
N LEU A 67 -6.57 8.31 -6.87
CA LEU A 67 -6.28 6.95 -7.32
C LEU A 67 -7.06 5.96 -6.48
N SER A 68 -7.67 4.98 -7.14
CA SER A 68 -8.20 3.79 -6.46
C SER A 68 -7.06 3.05 -5.75
N LEU A 69 -7.40 2.17 -4.81
CA LEU A 69 -6.36 1.40 -4.11
C LEU A 69 -5.52 0.57 -5.09
N GLU A 70 -6.16 -0.02 -6.10
CA GLU A 70 -5.50 -0.81 -7.14
C GLU A 70 -4.54 0.03 -7.99
N GLN A 71 -5.01 1.16 -8.52
CA GLN A 71 -4.19 2.06 -9.33
C GLN A 71 -2.97 2.57 -8.55
N TRP A 72 -3.19 2.94 -7.28
CA TRP A 72 -2.13 3.39 -6.40
C TRP A 72 -1.11 2.28 -6.12
N THR A 73 -1.57 1.06 -5.83
CA THR A 73 -0.68 -0.09 -5.61
C THR A 73 0.15 -0.40 -6.84
N GLU A 74 -0.45 -0.48 -8.03
CA GLU A 74 0.30 -0.71 -9.26
C GLU A 74 1.38 0.34 -9.49
N GLN A 75 1.05 1.60 -9.24
CA GLN A 75 2.01 2.68 -9.37
C GLN A 75 3.18 2.55 -8.39
N LEU A 76 2.89 2.18 -7.14
CA LEU A 76 3.93 1.98 -6.13
C LEU A 76 4.87 0.82 -6.52
N LEU A 77 4.33 -0.28 -7.05
CA LEU A 77 5.12 -1.44 -7.47
C LEU A 77 6.03 -1.15 -8.68
N ARG A 78 5.59 -0.28 -9.59
CA ARG A 78 6.36 0.11 -10.79
C ARG A 78 7.56 1.01 -10.47
N ARG A 79 7.56 1.68 -9.31
CA ARG A 79 8.61 2.63 -8.88
C ARG A 79 9.46 2.02 -7.76
#